data_AF-A0AAN4YM49-F1
#
_entry.id   AF-A0AAN4YM49-F1
#
_cell.length_a   1.000
_cell.length_b   1.000
_cell.length_c   1.000
_cell.angle_alpha   90.00
_cell.angle_beta   90.00
_cell.angle_gamma   90.00
#
_symmetry.space_group_name_H-M   'P 1'
#
loop_
_entity.id
_entity.type
_entity.pdbx_description
1 polymer ?
#
loop_
_entity_poly.entity_id
_entity_poly.type
_entity_poly.pdbx_seq_one_letter_code
_entity_poly.pdbx_strand_id
1 'polypeptide(L)'
;MSTQNQPSQKTYHTKATGLAALTVSNHSSENELKLYGSCFCLGGQGHSVSVYRVPNFYRVLQEQDEQKQISNAQELKDAFATLVNAADSQGPFFLGANISFVDVQVAPWIIRLSRVLKPYRAWPDPDAGSRWGAWVNAIEANEHVKATTSDDELYIDSYERYARRFP
;
A
#
# COMPACT_ATOMS: atom_id res chain seq x y z
N MET A 1 -1.63 -46.64 6.81
CA MET A 1 -2.70 -45.82 6.22
C MET A 1 -2.30 -44.38 6.37
N SER A 2 -1.80 -43.77 5.30
CA SER A 2 -1.31 -42.39 5.31
C SER A 2 -2.49 -41.44 5.19
N THR A 3 -2.81 -40.70 6.25
CA THR A 3 -3.80 -39.62 6.21
C THR A 3 -3.28 -38.51 5.31
N GLN A 4 -3.80 -38.44 4.08
CA GLN A 4 -3.59 -37.29 3.20
C GLN A 4 -4.34 -36.10 3.81
N ASN A 5 -3.59 -35.16 4.38
CA ASN A 5 -4.13 -33.89 4.83
C ASN A 5 -4.37 -33.03 3.59
N GLN A 6 -5.63 -32.94 3.13
CA GLN A 6 -5.99 -32.02 2.05
C GLN A 6 -5.76 -30.58 2.52
N PRO A 7 -5.07 -29.73 1.75
CA PRO A 7 -4.98 -28.32 2.09
C PRO A 7 -6.39 -27.72 2.02
N SER A 8 -6.90 -27.26 3.17
CA SER A 8 -8.15 -26.52 3.27
C SER A 8 -8.15 -25.38 2.24
N GLN A 9 -9.16 -25.33 1.36
CA GLN A 9 -9.36 -24.19 0.47
C GLN A 9 -9.44 -22.91 1.32
N LYS A 10 -8.42 -22.05 1.23
CA LYS A 10 -8.44 -20.77 1.95
C LYS A 10 -9.46 -19.84 1.29
N THR A 11 -10.32 -19.25 2.12
CA THR A 11 -11.36 -18.31 1.71
C THR A 11 -10.73 -16.93 1.58
N TYR A 12 -10.76 -16.35 0.38
CA TYR A 12 -10.27 -14.99 0.16
C TYR A 12 -11.32 -13.96 0.55
N HIS A 13 -10.89 -12.87 1.18
CA HIS A 13 -11.76 -11.72 1.41
C HIS A 13 -12.03 -10.99 0.07
N THR A 14 -13.28 -11.07 -0.40
CA THR A 14 -13.72 -10.44 -1.66
C THR A 14 -14.43 -9.10 -1.44
N LYS A 15 -14.59 -8.68 -0.18
CA LYS A 15 -15.31 -7.47 0.21
C LYS A 15 -14.38 -6.50 0.92
N ALA A 16 -14.58 -5.20 0.68
CA ALA A 16 -13.92 -4.15 1.43
C ALA A 16 -14.42 -4.13 2.89
N THR A 17 -13.62 -3.54 3.78
CA THR A 17 -13.97 -3.32 5.18
C THR A 17 -13.85 -1.83 5.53
N GLY A 18 -14.17 -1.44 6.77
CA GLY A 18 -14.06 -0.06 7.24
C GLY A 18 -14.79 0.99 6.39
N LEU A 19 -14.15 2.14 6.18
CA LEU A 19 -14.70 3.24 5.38
C LEU A 19 -14.85 2.87 3.90
N ALA A 20 -13.97 2.01 3.37
CA ALA A 20 -14.11 1.50 2.02
C ALA A 20 -15.41 0.69 1.83
N ALA A 21 -15.83 -0.08 2.83
CA ALA A 21 -17.12 -0.79 2.79
C ALA A 21 -18.31 0.17 2.72
N LEU A 22 -18.26 1.29 3.44
CA LEU A 22 -19.30 2.32 3.40
C LEU A 22 -19.38 2.96 2.01
N THR A 23 -18.23 3.27 1.40
CA THR A 23 -18.18 3.79 0.02
C THR A 23 -18.80 2.83 -0.97
N VAL A 24 -18.48 1.52 -0.87
CA VAL A 24 -19.08 0.47 -1.70
C VAL A 24 -20.60 0.39 -1.50
N SER A 25 -21.06 0.46 -0.25
CA SER A 25 -22.50 0.46 0.05
C SER A 25 -23.21 1.66 -0.59
N ASN A 26 -22.65 2.86 -0.46
CA ASN A 26 -23.24 4.10 -0.98
C ASN A 26 -23.26 4.15 -2.52
N HIS A 27 -22.41 3.36 -3.20
CA HIS A 27 -22.31 3.29 -4.66
C HIS A 27 -22.72 1.91 -5.21
N SER A 28 -23.56 1.18 -4.47
CA SER A 28 -24.03 -0.15 -4.88
C SER A 28 -25.20 -0.12 -5.87
N SER A 29 -25.80 1.05 -6.08
CA SER A 29 -26.91 1.21 -7.04
C SER A 29 -26.43 1.15 -8.49
N GLU A 30 -27.32 0.68 -9.37
CA GLU A 30 -27.07 0.66 -10.81
C GLU A 30 -26.83 2.07 -11.35
N ASN A 31 -25.81 2.20 -12.20
CA ASN A 31 -25.41 3.46 -12.83
C ASN A 31 -24.81 3.16 -14.21
N GLU A 32 -24.83 4.15 -15.11
CA GLU A 32 -24.25 4.00 -16.46
C GLU A 32 -22.73 3.78 -16.40
N LEU A 33 -22.06 4.39 -15.43
CA LEU A 33 -20.63 4.20 -15.16
C LEU A 33 -20.44 3.12 -14.09
N LYS A 34 -19.92 1.96 -14.51
CA LYS A 34 -19.59 0.84 -13.60
C LYS A 34 -18.09 0.81 -13.31
N LEU A 35 -17.73 1.08 -12.05
CA LEU A 35 -16.36 0.99 -11.59
C LEU A 35 -16.07 -0.41 -11.04
N TYR A 36 -15.27 -1.20 -11.76
CA TYR A 36 -14.78 -2.47 -11.27
C TYR A 36 -13.50 -2.24 -10.45
N GLY A 37 -13.68 -2.05 -9.14
CA GLY A 37 -12.59 -1.93 -8.18
C GLY A 37 -12.40 -3.23 -7.42
N SER A 38 -11.17 -3.72 -7.33
CA SER A 38 -10.80 -4.72 -6.32
C SER A 38 -10.14 -4.00 -5.15
N CYS A 39 -10.43 -4.42 -3.92
CA CYS A 39 -9.72 -3.96 -2.72
C CYS A 39 -8.18 -4.15 -2.85
N PHE A 40 -7.77 -5.04 -3.75
CA PHE A 40 -6.39 -5.36 -4.08
C PHE A 40 -6.15 -5.22 -5.58
N CYS A 41 -6.13 -3.99 -6.09
CA CYS A 41 -5.66 -3.76 -7.46
C CYS A 41 -4.16 -4.08 -7.54
N LEU A 42 -3.83 -5.32 -7.87
CA LEU A 42 -2.50 -5.75 -8.28
C LEU A 42 -2.36 -5.53 -9.79
N GLY A 43 -1.69 -4.43 -10.14
CA GLY A 43 -1.00 -4.27 -11.43
C GLY A 43 -1.89 -4.10 -12.67
N GLY A 44 -2.16 -2.84 -13.04
CA GLY A 44 -2.39 -2.47 -14.44
C GLY A 44 -1.09 -1.90 -15.01
N GLN A 45 -0.53 -2.54 -16.04
CA GLN A 45 0.69 -2.10 -16.70
C GLN A 45 0.48 -0.75 -17.39
N GLY A 46 1.18 0.29 -16.92
CA GLY A 46 1.30 1.57 -17.60
C GLY A 46 2.55 2.27 -17.09
N HIS A 47 3.47 2.65 -17.97
CA HIS A 47 4.72 3.34 -17.60
C HIS A 47 4.42 4.65 -16.84
N SER A 48 4.47 4.58 -15.51
CA SER A 48 4.21 5.68 -14.58
C SER A 48 4.98 5.40 -13.30
N VAL A 49 5.22 6.43 -12.49
CA VAL A 49 6.03 6.34 -11.25
C VAL A 49 5.55 5.24 -10.28
N SER A 50 4.29 4.82 -10.41
CA SER A 50 3.70 3.66 -9.72
C SER A 50 4.42 2.33 -10.02
N VAL A 51 4.87 2.11 -11.27
CA VAL A 51 5.47 0.84 -11.72
C VAL A 51 6.83 0.54 -11.09
N TYR A 52 7.61 1.54 -10.69
CA TYR A 52 8.90 1.28 -10.04
C TYR A 52 8.76 1.02 -8.52
N ARG A 53 7.73 1.60 -7.90
CA ARG A 53 7.45 1.39 -6.47
C ARG A 53 6.88 0.00 -6.18
N VAL A 54 6.13 -0.57 -7.11
CA VAL A 54 5.57 -1.94 -6.96
C VAL A 54 6.68 -2.99 -6.78
N PRO A 55 7.67 -3.13 -7.68
CA PRO A 55 8.76 -4.09 -7.53
C PRO A 55 9.57 -3.89 -6.25
N ASN A 56 9.94 -2.65 -5.90
CA ASN A 56 10.76 -2.41 -4.72
C ASN A 56 10.04 -2.79 -3.42
N PHE A 57 8.73 -2.50 -3.31
CA PHE A 57 7.92 -2.96 -2.18
C PHE A 57 7.93 -4.49 -2.06
N TYR A 58 7.68 -5.21 -3.15
CA TYR A 58 7.66 -6.67 -3.12
C TYR A 58 9.03 -7.28 -2.88
N ARG A 59 10.11 -6.65 -3.36
CA ARG A 59 11.49 -7.07 -3.07
C ARG A 59 11.77 -7.04 -1.57
N VAL A 60 11.34 -6.00 -0.86
CA VAL A 60 11.49 -5.94 0.61
C VAL A 60 10.61 -6.98 1.29
N LEU A 61 9.35 -7.09 0.88
CA LEU A 61 8.38 -7.96 1.53
C LEU A 61 8.74 -9.45 1.37
N GLN A 62 9.16 -9.87 0.19
CA GLN A 62 9.41 -11.28 -0.12
C GLN A 62 10.81 -11.75 0.29
N GLU A 63 11.77 -10.84 0.43
CA GLU A 63 13.14 -11.17 0.81
C GLU A 63 13.20 -11.77 2.22
N GLN A 64 13.91 -12.90 2.33
CA GLN A 64 14.06 -13.71 3.53
C GLN A 64 15.46 -13.58 4.15
N ASP A 65 16.44 -13.16 3.35
CA ASP A 65 17.78 -12.85 3.84
C ASP A 65 17.80 -11.45 4.46
N GLU A 66 18.23 -11.36 5.73
CA GLU A 66 18.18 -10.11 6.50
C GLU A 66 19.08 -9.03 5.90
N GLN A 67 20.27 -9.38 5.41
CA GLN A 67 21.20 -8.41 4.83
C GLN A 67 20.65 -7.84 3.52
N LYS A 68 20.13 -8.70 2.64
CA LYS A 68 19.48 -8.27 1.39
C LYS A 68 18.19 -7.49 1.66
N GLN A 69 17.46 -7.84 2.70
CA GLN A 69 16.25 -7.12 3.10
C GLN A 69 16.57 -5.69 3.50
N ILE A 70 17.65 -5.47 4.28
CA ILE A 70 18.13 -4.13 4.63
C ILE A 70 18.52 -3.34 3.36
N SER A 71 19.26 -3.97 2.44
CA SER A 71 19.63 -3.36 1.17
C SER A 71 18.41 -2.97 0.33
N ASN A 72 17.45 -3.89 0.17
CA ASN A 72 16.21 -3.64 -0.57
C ASN A 72 15.37 -2.54 0.09
N ALA A 73 15.34 -2.50 1.43
CA ALA A 73 14.62 -1.47 2.18
C ALA A 73 15.27 -0.09 1.99
N GLN A 74 16.60 -0.04 1.92
CA GLN A 74 17.32 1.20 1.61
C GLN A 74 17.02 1.68 0.19
N GLU A 75 17.04 0.81 -0.82
CA GLU A 75 16.65 1.16 -2.20
C GLU A 75 15.21 1.72 -2.26
N LEU A 76 14.29 1.14 -1.49
CA LEU A 76 12.92 1.64 -1.40
C LEU A 76 12.86 3.03 -0.74
N LYS A 77 13.62 3.25 0.35
CA LYS A 77 13.72 4.56 0.99
C LYS A 77 14.29 5.61 0.05
N ASP A 78 15.35 5.29 -0.69
CA ASP A 78 16.00 6.20 -1.63
C ASP A 78 15.05 6.59 -2.79
N ALA A 79 14.23 5.64 -3.25
CA ALA A 79 13.20 5.91 -4.25
C ALA A 79 12.15 6.90 -3.74
N PHE A 80 11.71 6.79 -2.48
CA PHE A 80 10.81 7.78 -1.87
C PHE A 80 11.51 9.11 -1.59
N ALA A 81 12.77 9.10 -1.15
CA ALA A 81 13.56 10.31 -0.95
C ALA A 81 13.70 11.13 -2.25
N THR A 82 13.90 10.45 -3.39
CA THR A 82 13.93 11.09 -4.70
C THR A 82 12.63 11.84 -5.01
N LEU A 83 11.48 11.28 -4.64
CA LEU A 83 10.18 11.94 -4.82
C LEU A 83 9.99 13.09 -3.85
N VAL A 84 10.36 12.90 -2.58
CA VAL A 84 10.29 13.94 -1.56
C VAL A 84 11.15 15.15 -1.95
N ASN A 85 12.32 14.92 -2.53
CA ASN A 85 13.22 15.97 -3.01
C ASN A 85 12.67 16.74 -4.22
N ALA A 86 11.82 16.10 -5.03
CA ALA A 86 11.15 16.73 -6.17
C ALA A 86 9.81 17.39 -5.79
N ALA A 87 9.28 17.11 -4.59
CA ALA A 87 8.04 17.67 -4.11
C ALA A 87 8.22 19.13 -3.65
N ASP A 88 7.11 19.86 -3.55
CA ASP A 88 7.09 21.18 -2.94
C ASP A 88 7.68 21.12 -1.52
N SER A 89 8.56 22.08 -1.20
CA SER A 89 9.35 22.05 0.04
C SER A 89 8.53 22.36 1.30
N GLN A 90 7.39 23.03 1.17
CA GLN A 90 6.55 23.50 2.28
C GLN A 90 5.17 22.85 2.31
N GLY A 91 4.66 22.46 1.15
CA GLY A 91 3.31 21.93 1.01
C GLY A 91 3.14 20.55 1.63
N PRO A 92 1.95 20.24 2.17
CA PRO A 92 1.65 18.89 2.66
C PRO A 92 1.69 17.84 1.54
N PHE A 93 1.30 18.20 0.31
CA PHE A 93 1.21 17.30 -0.85
C PHE A 93 2.33 17.56 -1.87
N PHE A 94 2.43 16.72 -2.89
CA PHE A 94 3.54 16.75 -3.85
C PHE A 94 3.69 18.10 -4.57
N LEU A 95 2.59 18.72 -5.00
CA LEU A 95 2.59 20.01 -5.71
C LEU A 95 2.27 21.23 -4.81
N GLY A 96 2.29 21.05 -3.48
CA GLY A 96 1.99 22.14 -2.55
C GLY A 96 0.81 21.85 -1.63
N ALA A 97 -0.14 22.78 -1.58
CA ALA A 97 -1.26 22.77 -0.63
C ALA A 97 -2.37 21.75 -0.93
N ASN A 98 -2.55 21.39 -2.20
CA ASN A 98 -3.66 20.56 -2.66
C ASN A 98 -3.20 19.19 -3.14
N ILE A 99 -4.04 18.17 -2.92
CA ILE A 99 -3.79 16.83 -3.44
C ILE A 99 -3.71 16.88 -4.98
N SER A 100 -2.70 16.22 -5.53
CA SER A 100 -2.45 16.14 -6.97
C SER A 100 -2.54 14.70 -7.47
N PHE A 101 -2.49 14.53 -8.79
CA PHE A 101 -2.44 13.20 -9.40
C PHE A 101 -1.25 12.35 -8.89
N VAL A 102 -0.12 12.99 -8.57
CA VAL A 102 1.06 12.29 -8.04
C VAL A 102 0.73 11.68 -6.68
N ASP A 103 0.08 12.43 -5.79
CA ASP A 103 -0.32 11.96 -4.47
C ASP A 103 -1.29 10.78 -4.57
N VAL A 104 -2.29 10.85 -5.47
CA VAL A 104 -3.26 9.77 -5.69
C VAL A 104 -2.57 8.48 -6.16
N GLN A 105 -1.56 8.58 -7.02
CA GLN A 105 -0.79 7.42 -7.49
C GLN A 105 0.13 6.85 -6.40
N VAL A 106 0.64 7.68 -5.49
CA VAL A 106 1.54 7.27 -4.41
C VAL A 106 0.79 6.74 -3.20
N ALA A 107 -0.40 7.27 -2.91
CA ALA A 107 -1.16 7.01 -1.69
C ALA A 107 -1.33 5.52 -1.37
N PRO A 108 -1.73 4.64 -2.32
CA PRO A 108 -1.88 3.21 -2.03
C PRO A 108 -0.57 2.56 -1.54
N TRP A 109 0.59 3.04 -2.00
CA TRP A 109 1.89 2.52 -1.59
C TRP A 109 2.30 3.05 -0.22
N ILE A 110 2.09 4.34 0.06
CA ILE A 110 2.35 4.92 1.39
C ILE A 110 1.55 4.20 2.47
N ILE A 111 0.24 3.97 2.25
CA ILE A 111 -0.59 3.21 3.18
C ILE A 111 -0.01 1.79 3.41
N ARG A 112 0.45 1.12 2.35
CA ARG A 112 1.00 -0.25 2.47
C ARG A 112 2.33 -0.29 3.21
N LEU A 113 3.12 0.78 3.25
CA LEU A 113 4.36 0.79 4.05
C LEU A 113 4.06 0.57 5.54
N SER A 114 3.10 1.34 6.08
CA SER A 114 2.72 1.24 7.49
C SER A 114 1.84 0.02 7.78
N ARG A 115 0.95 -0.38 6.86
CA ARG A 115 0.02 -1.50 7.10
C ARG A 115 0.59 -2.89 6.77
N VAL A 116 1.62 -2.97 5.94
CA VAL A 116 2.21 -4.25 5.50
C VAL A 116 3.69 -4.36 5.86
N LEU A 117 4.54 -3.42 5.44
CA LEU A 117 5.98 -3.57 5.72
C LEU A 117 6.33 -3.35 7.20
N LYS A 118 5.62 -2.48 7.91
CA LYS A 118 5.85 -2.31 9.36
C LYS A 118 5.64 -3.61 10.15
N PRO A 119 4.49 -4.30 10.06
CA PRO A 119 4.29 -5.55 10.80
C PRO A 119 5.18 -6.71 10.32
N TYR A 120 5.48 -6.82 9.02
CA TYR A 120 6.26 -7.95 8.50
C TYR A 120 7.78 -7.75 8.53
N ARG A 121 8.25 -6.50 8.42
CA ARG A 121 9.64 -6.15 8.10
C ARG A 121 10.16 -4.96 8.91
N ALA A 122 9.45 -4.57 9.97
CA ALA A 122 9.82 -3.46 10.86
C ALA A 122 10.13 -2.14 10.11
N TRP A 123 9.36 -1.83 9.06
CA TRP A 123 9.47 -0.56 8.36
C TRP A 123 9.36 0.62 9.34
N PRO A 124 10.31 1.57 9.32
CA PRO A 124 10.37 2.62 10.32
C PRO A 124 9.25 3.64 10.15
N ASP A 125 8.86 4.25 11.26
CA ASP A 125 7.98 5.42 11.23
C ASP A 125 8.70 6.63 10.63
N PRO A 126 7.98 7.55 9.95
CA PRO A 126 8.56 8.79 9.47
C PRO A 126 9.12 9.64 10.61
N ASP A 127 10.27 10.26 10.39
CA ASP A 127 10.84 11.20 11.36
C ASP A 127 9.90 12.39 11.59
N ALA A 128 9.68 12.74 12.86
CA ALA A 128 8.82 13.86 13.24
C ALA A 128 9.34 15.18 12.65
N GLY A 129 8.45 15.95 12.02
CA GLY A 129 8.80 17.22 11.37
C GLY A 129 9.52 17.08 10.02
N SER A 130 9.81 15.87 9.55
CA SER A 130 10.37 15.67 8.21
C SER A 130 9.34 15.93 7.11
N ARG A 131 9.82 16.32 5.92
CA ARG A 131 8.97 16.48 4.74
C ARG A 131 8.24 15.19 4.36
N TRP A 132 8.93 14.05 4.50
CA TRP A 132 8.35 12.72 4.31
C TRP A 132 7.20 12.46 5.29
N GLY A 133 7.41 12.73 6.58
CA GLY A 133 6.36 12.60 7.59
C GLY A 133 5.17 13.50 7.32
N ALA A 134 5.39 14.74 6.92
CA ALA A 134 4.31 15.65 6.52
C ALA A 134 3.50 15.09 5.33
N TRP A 135 4.16 14.49 4.34
CA TRP A 135 3.50 13.90 3.19
C TRP A 135 2.69 12.66 3.54
N VAL A 136 3.28 11.74 4.31
CA VAL A 136 2.61 10.53 4.82
C VAL A 136 1.38 10.93 5.63
N ASN A 137 1.52 11.87 6.56
CA ASN A 137 0.41 12.35 7.39
C ASN A 137 -0.70 12.98 6.54
N ALA A 138 -0.35 13.80 5.55
CA ALA A 138 -1.33 14.44 4.68
C ALA A 138 -2.13 13.41 3.85
N ILE A 139 -1.45 12.38 3.34
CA ILE A 139 -2.09 11.28 2.60
C ILE A 139 -2.96 10.43 3.53
N GLU A 140 -2.45 10.00 4.69
CA GLU A 140 -3.20 9.20 5.65
C GLU A 140 -4.39 9.96 6.24
N ALA A 141 -4.30 11.29 6.37
CA ALA A 141 -5.37 12.13 6.89
C ALA A 141 -6.47 12.44 5.86
N ASN A 142 -6.17 12.36 4.57
CA ASN A 142 -7.08 12.77 3.49
C ASN A 142 -8.36 11.92 3.47
N GLU A 143 -9.51 12.58 3.38
CA GLU A 143 -10.82 11.94 3.46
C GLU A 143 -11.08 10.95 2.31
N HIS A 144 -10.62 11.26 1.09
CA HIS A 144 -10.83 10.40 -0.08
C HIS A 144 -9.93 9.16 -0.03
N VAL A 145 -8.71 9.31 0.49
CA VAL A 145 -7.81 8.17 0.73
C VAL A 145 -8.41 7.25 1.81
N LYS A 146 -8.88 7.81 2.93
CA LYS A 146 -9.57 7.05 3.98
C LYS A 146 -10.80 6.32 3.45
N ALA A 147 -11.63 6.99 2.65
CA ALA A 147 -12.84 6.43 2.06
C ALA A 147 -12.58 5.26 1.10
N THR A 148 -11.35 5.06 0.64
CA THR A 148 -10.94 3.99 -0.28
C THR A 148 -9.98 2.98 0.36
N THR A 149 -9.68 3.12 1.65
CA THR A 149 -8.77 2.26 2.40
C THR A 149 -9.58 1.35 3.33
N SER A 150 -9.31 0.04 3.25
CA SER A 150 -9.88 -0.97 4.17
C SER A 150 -9.10 -1.04 5.47
N ASP A 151 -9.58 -1.82 6.44
CA ASP A 151 -8.93 -1.96 7.74
C ASP A 151 -7.61 -2.73 7.68
N ASP A 152 -6.73 -2.46 8.64
CA ASP A 152 -5.36 -2.99 8.70
C ASP A 152 -5.30 -4.53 8.68
N GLU A 153 -6.23 -5.20 9.36
CA GLU A 153 -6.33 -6.66 9.41
C GLU A 153 -6.44 -7.27 8.01
N LEU A 154 -7.22 -6.62 7.14
CA LEU A 154 -7.42 -7.08 5.78
C LEU A 154 -6.13 -6.97 4.95
N TYR A 155 -5.31 -5.95 5.20
CA TYR A 155 -3.99 -5.82 4.57
C TYR A 155 -3.02 -6.89 5.06
N ILE A 156 -2.99 -7.17 6.36
CA ILE A 156 -2.10 -8.19 6.93
C ILE A 156 -2.44 -9.56 6.32
N ASP A 157 -3.70 -9.99 6.41
CA ASP A 157 -4.13 -11.29 5.88
C ASP A 157 -3.80 -11.45 4.39
N SER A 158 -4.07 -10.41 3.61
CA SER A 158 -3.87 -10.45 2.15
C SER A 158 -2.41 -10.54 1.73
N TYR A 159 -1.49 -10.00 2.53
CA TYR A 159 -0.06 -9.99 2.23
C TYR A 159 0.73 -11.11 2.93
N GLU A 160 0.08 -11.88 3.82
CA GLU A 160 0.66 -13.02 4.55
C GLU A 160 1.37 -14.00 3.60
N ARG A 161 0.77 -14.28 2.44
CA ARG A 161 1.31 -15.19 1.43
C ARG A 161 2.64 -14.70 0.85
N TYR A 162 2.81 -13.39 0.68
CA TYR A 162 4.04 -12.83 0.11
C TYR A 162 5.15 -12.69 1.15
N ALA A 163 4.77 -12.48 2.41
CA ALA A 163 5.74 -12.33 3.49
C ALA A 163 6.34 -13.66 3.97
N ARG A 164 5.58 -14.76 3.88
CA ARG A 164 6.02 -16.08 4.35
C ARG A 164 6.90 -16.80 3.33
N ARG A 165 7.98 -17.41 3.82
CA ARG A 165 8.71 -18.46 3.10
C ARG A 165 7.85 -19.72 3.05
N PHE A 166 7.48 -20.19 1.86
CA PHE A 166 6.91 -21.53 1.72
C PHE A 166 8.04 -22.55 1.87
N PRO A 167 7.86 -23.60 2.70
CA PRO A 167 8.76 -24.74 2.72
C PRO A 167 8.72 -25.52 1.40
#